data_AF-A0A1E3H0V2-F1
#
_entry.id   AF-A0A1E3H0V2-F1
#
_cell.length_a   1.000
_cell.length_b   1.000
_cell.length_c   1.000
_cell.angle_alpha   90.00
_cell.angle_beta   90.00
_cell.angle_gamma   90.00
#
_symmetry.space_group_name_H-M   'P 1'
#
loop_
_entity.id
_entity.type
_entity.pdbx_description
1 polymer ?
#
loop_
_entity_poly.entity_id
_entity_poly.type
_entity_poly.pdbx_seq_one_letter_code
_entity_poly.pdbx_strand_id
1 'polypeptide(L)'
;MANSETLEDAFTPRFPFIVDEPEPDVPHAPHHDLANAIRVLTMDAVEMAGSGHPGMPLGMADVATVLFSKFLKFDPAMPDWPDRDRFVLSAGHGSMLLYALLYLTGAGDVSIDDLKSFRQLGSRTPGHPEFGHLPGVEVTTGPLGQGVASAVGMAIAERMMTPASVTGWSTISPM
;
A
#
# COMPACT_ATOMS: atom_id res chain seq x y z
N MET A 1 -17.82 15.32 -37.16
CA MET A 1 -18.37 14.12 -36.51
C MET A 1 -17.17 13.35 -35.98
N ALA A 2 -16.85 13.54 -34.70
CA ALA A 2 -15.76 12.83 -34.04
C ALA A 2 -16.34 11.49 -33.55
N ASN A 3 -15.69 10.40 -33.91
CA ASN A 3 -16.17 9.06 -33.59
C ASN A 3 -16.17 8.84 -32.09
N SER A 4 -17.26 8.25 -31.62
CA SER A 4 -17.56 7.86 -30.26
C SER A 4 -16.77 6.63 -29.81
N GLU A 5 -15.45 6.65 -29.98
CA GLU A 5 -14.54 5.73 -29.27
C GLU A 5 -14.37 6.27 -27.85
N THR A 6 -15.43 6.01 -27.08
CA THR A 6 -15.50 5.73 -25.65
C THR A 6 -14.34 6.23 -24.78
N LEU A 7 -14.61 7.33 -24.08
CA LEU A 7 -13.94 7.75 -22.84
C LEU A 7 -13.87 6.64 -21.76
N GLU A 8 -14.55 5.52 -21.96
CA GLU A 8 -14.52 4.32 -21.11
C GLU A 8 -13.18 3.55 -21.21
N ASP A 9 -12.47 3.65 -22.35
CA ASP A 9 -11.18 2.96 -22.55
C ASP A 9 -10.01 3.66 -21.83
N ALA A 10 -10.17 4.93 -21.43
CA ALA A 10 -9.19 5.66 -20.64
C ALA A 10 -9.26 5.35 -19.13
N PHE A 11 -10.30 4.64 -18.69
CA PHE A 11 -10.60 4.35 -17.28
C PHE A 11 -10.49 2.88 -16.89
N THR A 12 -10.08 2.00 -17.81
CA THR A 12 -9.69 0.63 -17.46
C THR A 12 -8.21 0.62 -17.05
N PRO A 13 -7.86 0.40 -15.77
CA PRO A 13 -6.47 0.22 -15.39
C PRO A 13 -5.99 -1.09 -16.03
N ARG A 14 -5.22 -0.97 -17.12
CA ARG A 14 -4.48 -2.08 -17.71
C ARG A 14 -3.20 -2.29 -16.90
N PHE A 15 -3.26 -3.17 -15.90
CA PHE A 15 -2.08 -3.88 -15.38
C PHE A 15 -2.45 -5.30 -14.89
N PRO A 16 -1.53 -6.28 -14.97
CA PRO A 16 -1.80 -7.72 -15.13
C PRO A 16 -1.97 -8.49 -13.80
N PHE A 17 -2.38 -7.83 -12.71
CA PHE A 17 -2.50 -8.50 -11.40
C PHE A 17 -3.88 -8.40 -10.74
N ILE A 18 -4.81 -7.61 -11.31
CA ILE A 18 -6.23 -7.69 -10.95
C ILE A 18 -6.91 -8.47 -12.06
N VAL A 19 -6.90 -9.79 -11.92
CA VAL A 19 -7.70 -10.70 -12.72
C VAL A 19 -8.68 -11.36 -11.75
N ASP A 20 -9.98 -11.30 -12.04
CA ASP A 20 -11.02 -11.98 -11.24
C ASP A 20 -10.74 -13.50 -11.15
N GLU A 21 -9.98 -14.04 -12.11
CA GLU A 21 -9.35 -15.34 -12.05
C GLU A 21 -7.89 -15.27 -12.53
N PRO A 22 -6.92 -15.92 -11.85
CA PRO A 22 -5.52 -15.91 -12.25
C PRO A 22 -5.37 -16.26 -13.73
N GLU A 23 -4.51 -15.53 -14.46
CA GLU A 23 -4.20 -15.95 -15.83
C GLU A 23 -3.65 -17.39 -15.78
N PRO A 24 -4.22 -18.32 -16.58
CA PRO A 24 -4.06 -19.75 -16.36
C PRO A 24 -2.60 -20.24 -16.45
N ASP A 25 -1.71 -19.45 -17.05
CA ASP A 25 -0.33 -19.83 -17.37
C ASP A 25 0.75 -18.93 -16.71
N VAL A 26 0.39 -18.03 -15.79
CA VAL A 26 1.38 -17.27 -15.00
C VAL A 26 1.61 -17.96 -13.65
N PRO A 27 2.82 -18.46 -13.34
CA PRO A 27 3.11 -19.05 -12.05
C PRO A 27 2.98 -17.99 -10.95
N HIS A 28 1.92 -18.08 -10.14
CA HIS A 28 1.78 -17.25 -8.96
C HIS A 28 2.46 -17.93 -7.77
N ALA A 29 3.28 -17.18 -7.05
CA ALA A 29 3.82 -17.65 -5.78
C ALA A 29 2.64 -17.97 -4.84
N PRO A 30 2.62 -19.15 -4.20
CA PRO A 30 1.63 -19.49 -3.19
C PRO A 30 1.50 -18.40 -2.12
N HIS A 31 0.28 -18.19 -1.59
CA HIS A 31 0.02 -17.23 -0.52
C HIS A 31 1.03 -17.34 0.64
N HIS A 32 1.35 -18.57 1.05
CA HIS A 32 2.28 -18.81 2.15
C HIS A 32 3.70 -18.32 1.84
N ASP A 33 4.16 -18.43 0.59
CA ASP A 33 5.47 -17.96 0.16
C ASP A 33 5.52 -16.43 0.13
N LEU A 34 4.46 -15.77 -0.35
CA LEU A 34 4.34 -14.31 -0.31
C LEU A 34 4.36 -13.78 1.13
N ALA A 35 3.56 -14.37 2.02
CA ALA A 35 3.53 -13.98 3.42
C ALA A 35 4.89 -14.26 4.10
N ASN A 36 5.54 -15.39 3.78
CA ASN A 36 6.84 -15.72 4.33
C ASN A 36 7.96 -14.81 3.81
N ALA A 37 7.87 -14.30 2.58
CA ALA A 37 8.80 -13.30 2.09
C ALA A 37 8.78 -12.03 2.97
N ILE A 38 7.58 -11.53 3.33
CA ILE A 38 7.44 -10.42 4.28
C ILE A 38 8.09 -10.75 5.63
N ARG A 39 7.86 -11.98 6.13
CA ARG A 39 8.41 -12.42 7.41
C ARG A 39 9.93 -12.45 7.40
N VAL A 40 10.54 -13.09 6.40
CA VAL A 40 12.00 -13.23 6.30
C VAL A 40 12.66 -11.87 6.11
N LEU A 41 12.14 -11.02 5.22
CA LEU A 41 12.64 -9.64 5.05
C LEU A 41 12.58 -8.83 6.35
N THR A 42 11.50 -8.99 7.12
CA THR A 42 11.38 -8.34 8.45
C THR A 42 12.43 -8.88 9.42
N MET A 43 12.55 -10.20 9.56
CA MET A 43 13.49 -10.82 10.49
C MET A 43 14.92 -10.37 10.18
N ASP A 44 15.34 -10.50 8.92
CA ASP A 44 16.71 -10.20 8.48
C ASP A 44 17.07 -8.73 8.68
N ALA A 45 16.17 -7.80 8.31
CA ALA A 45 16.42 -6.37 8.49
C ALA A 45 16.46 -5.95 9.97
N VAL A 46 15.57 -6.51 10.81
CA VAL A 46 15.55 -6.23 12.26
C VAL A 46 16.81 -6.79 12.94
N GLU A 47 17.21 -8.02 12.62
CA GLU A 47 18.42 -8.64 13.14
C GLU A 47 19.67 -7.87 12.70
N MET A 48 19.77 -7.50 11.42
CA MET A 48 20.89 -6.72 10.90
C MET A 48 21.01 -5.34 11.56
N ALA A 49 19.89 -4.69 11.84
CA ALA A 49 19.87 -3.39 12.53
C ALA A 49 20.17 -3.51 14.04
N GLY A 50 20.07 -4.71 14.63
CA GLY A 50 20.09 -4.92 16.09
C GLY A 50 18.97 -4.16 16.82
N SER A 51 17.91 -3.77 16.10
CA SER A 51 16.84 -2.90 16.59
C SER A 51 15.59 -3.03 15.73
N GLY A 52 14.42 -3.15 16.34
CA GLY A 52 13.15 -3.17 15.60
C GLY A 52 12.01 -3.85 16.33
N HIS A 53 10.88 -3.99 15.62
CA HIS A 53 9.68 -4.65 16.14
C HIS A 53 9.25 -5.74 15.17
N PRO A 54 9.75 -6.98 15.32
CA PRO A 54 9.46 -8.06 14.37
C PRO A 54 8.06 -8.65 14.58
N GLY A 55 7.54 -8.66 15.82
CA GLY A 55 6.30 -9.38 16.15
C GLY A 55 5.08 -8.94 15.34
N MET A 56 4.84 -7.62 15.22
CA MET A 56 3.67 -7.12 14.48
C MET A 56 3.75 -7.44 12.97
N PRO A 57 4.85 -7.13 12.24
CA PRO A 57 4.98 -7.53 10.83
C PRO A 57 4.84 -9.04 10.61
N LEU A 58 5.40 -9.87 11.50
CA LEU A 58 5.30 -11.33 11.41
C LEU A 58 3.86 -11.84 11.53
N GLY A 59 3.10 -11.29 12.47
CA GLY A 59 1.69 -11.64 12.70
C GLY A 59 0.75 -11.08 11.62
N MET A 60 1.09 -9.92 11.04
CA MET A 60 0.28 -9.25 10.03
C MET A 60 0.61 -9.63 8.59
N ALA A 61 1.64 -10.45 8.35
CA ALA A 61 2.09 -10.80 7.00
C ALA A 61 0.97 -11.41 6.13
N ASP A 62 0.15 -12.32 6.66
CA ASP A 62 -0.97 -12.91 5.89
C ASP A 62 -2.03 -11.88 5.53
N VAL A 63 -2.41 -11.03 6.49
CA VAL A 63 -3.42 -9.97 6.28
C VAL A 63 -2.93 -8.96 5.28
N ALA A 64 -1.67 -8.52 5.40
CA ALA A 64 -1.05 -7.60 4.47
C ALA A 64 -0.94 -8.19 3.06
N THR A 65 -0.57 -9.47 2.95
CA THR A 65 -0.52 -10.19 1.66
C THR A 65 -1.88 -10.15 0.99
N VAL A 66 -2.95 -10.53 1.69
CA VAL A 66 -4.32 -10.49 1.15
C VAL A 66 -4.73 -9.08 0.75
N LEU A 67 -4.49 -8.08 1.63
CA LEU A 67 -4.87 -6.70 1.38
C LEU A 67 -4.22 -6.14 0.11
N PHE A 68 -2.90 -6.30 -0.03
CA PHE A 68 -2.14 -5.75 -1.15
C PHE A 68 -2.28 -6.55 -2.45
N SER A 69 -2.51 -7.86 -2.37
CA SER A 69 -2.64 -8.70 -3.59
C SER A 69 -4.05 -8.75 -4.16
N LYS A 70 -5.09 -8.47 -3.36
CA LYS A 70 -6.49 -8.71 -3.77
C LYS A 70 -7.40 -7.50 -3.70
N PHE A 71 -7.11 -6.52 -2.85
CA PHE A 71 -8.09 -5.48 -2.52
C PHE A 71 -7.64 -4.06 -2.87
N LEU A 72 -6.37 -3.71 -2.61
CA LEU A 72 -5.92 -2.34 -2.84
C LEU A 72 -5.81 -2.03 -4.34
N LYS A 73 -6.41 -0.91 -4.74
CA LYS A 73 -6.23 -0.27 -6.04
C LYS A 73 -5.05 0.69 -5.96
N PHE A 74 -3.88 0.30 -6.47
CA PHE A 74 -2.71 1.15 -6.55
C PHE A 74 -1.83 0.77 -7.75
N ASP A 75 -1.00 1.70 -8.20
CA ASP A 75 0.04 1.44 -9.20
C ASP A 75 1.43 1.66 -8.56
N PRO A 76 2.26 0.61 -8.41
CA PRO A 76 3.60 0.74 -7.86
C PRO A 76 4.50 1.72 -8.63
N ALA A 77 4.29 1.87 -9.95
CA ALA A 77 5.04 2.79 -10.79
C ALA A 77 4.54 4.25 -10.69
N MET A 78 3.34 4.46 -10.17
CA MET A 78 2.73 5.79 -9.94
C MET A 78 2.26 5.94 -8.48
N PRO A 79 3.18 5.97 -7.49
CA PRO A 79 2.83 6.04 -6.07
C PRO A 79 2.13 7.35 -5.68
N ASP A 80 2.13 8.37 -6.54
CA ASP A 80 1.47 9.65 -6.36
C ASP A 80 0.12 9.76 -7.10
N TRP A 81 -0.31 8.72 -7.83
CA TRP A 81 -1.59 8.69 -8.56
C TRP A 81 -2.75 9.13 -7.64
N PRO A 82 -3.54 10.17 -8.01
CA PRO A 82 -4.51 10.77 -7.09
C PRO A 82 -5.61 9.85 -6.57
N ASP A 83 -6.07 8.91 -7.41
CA ASP A 83 -7.21 8.03 -7.14
C ASP A 83 -6.78 6.66 -6.59
N ARG A 84 -5.52 6.49 -6.18
CA ARG A 84 -5.06 5.27 -5.50
C ARG A 84 -5.74 5.11 -4.13
N ASP A 85 -5.90 3.85 -3.71
CA ASP A 85 -6.22 3.54 -2.32
C ASP A 85 -5.04 3.89 -1.42
N ARG A 86 -5.33 4.49 -0.27
CA ARG A 86 -4.31 4.95 0.68
C ARG A 86 -4.15 3.92 1.79
N PHE A 87 -2.93 3.43 1.99
CA PHE A 87 -2.59 2.56 3.11
C PHE A 87 -1.88 3.35 4.23
N VAL A 88 -2.41 3.29 5.45
CA VAL A 88 -1.83 3.95 6.62
C VAL A 88 -1.48 2.92 7.69
N LEU A 89 -0.17 2.73 7.94
CA LEU A 89 0.30 1.90 9.04
C LEU A 89 0.24 2.67 10.37
N SER A 90 -0.94 2.70 11.01
CA SER A 90 -1.12 3.42 12.27
C SER A 90 -0.26 2.88 13.42
N ALA A 91 0.00 1.57 13.44
CA ALA A 91 0.96 0.94 14.34
C ALA A 91 2.39 1.08 13.78
N GLY A 92 2.87 2.31 13.68
CA GLY A 92 4.11 2.65 12.96
C GLY A 92 5.37 1.94 13.45
N HIS A 93 5.37 1.36 14.65
CA HIS A 93 6.53 0.64 15.18
C HIS A 93 6.90 -0.59 14.35
N GLY A 94 5.94 -1.23 13.66
CA GLY A 94 6.21 -2.33 12.73
C GLY A 94 6.42 -1.86 11.29
N SER A 95 7.18 -0.77 11.14
CA SER A 95 7.55 -0.15 9.86
C SER A 95 8.11 -1.12 8.83
N MET A 96 8.83 -2.17 9.25
CA MET A 96 9.34 -3.20 8.34
C MET A 96 8.24 -3.94 7.57
N LEU A 97 7.00 -4.01 8.07
CA LEU A 97 5.88 -4.52 7.29
C LEU A 97 5.67 -3.68 6.03
N LEU A 98 5.60 -2.36 6.20
CA LEU A 98 5.38 -1.42 5.09
C LEU A 98 6.59 -1.43 4.14
N TYR A 99 7.82 -1.40 4.66
CA TYR A 99 9.01 -1.38 3.80
C TYR A 99 9.16 -2.68 2.99
N ALA A 100 8.86 -3.84 3.59
CA ALA A 100 8.83 -5.10 2.87
C ALA A 100 7.74 -5.11 1.77
N LEU A 101 6.55 -4.56 2.04
CA LEU A 101 5.49 -4.44 1.04
C LEU A 101 5.88 -3.50 -0.10
N LEU A 102 6.48 -2.35 0.19
CA LEU A 102 6.97 -1.42 -0.83
C LEU A 102 8.04 -2.08 -1.72
N TYR A 103 9.00 -2.79 -1.12
CA TYR A 103 10.00 -3.57 -1.85
C TYR A 103 9.36 -4.66 -2.74
N LEU A 104 8.48 -5.50 -2.16
CA LEU A 104 7.89 -6.65 -2.86
C LEU A 104 6.94 -6.24 -3.98
N THR A 105 6.25 -5.10 -3.83
CA THR A 105 5.34 -4.56 -4.85
C THR A 105 6.06 -3.72 -5.89
N GLY A 106 7.33 -3.36 -5.66
CA GLY A 106 8.09 -2.43 -6.49
C GLY A 106 7.69 -0.95 -6.29
N ALA A 107 6.86 -0.64 -5.29
CA ALA A 107 6.40 0.71 -5.02
C ALA A 107 7.51 1.56 -4.39
N GLY A 108 7.67 2.79 -4.90
CA GLY A 108 8.58 3.79 -4.34
C GLY A 108 10.08 3.49 -4.52
N ASP A 109 10.41 2.57 -5.43
CA ASP A 109 11.80 2.19 -5.76
C ASP A 109 12.61 1.87 -4.49
N VAL A 110 12.01 1.05 -3.62
CA VAL A 110 12.69 0.51 -2.44
C VAL A 110 13.60 -0.61 -2.91
N SER A 111 14.90 -0.44 -2.70
CA SER A 111 15.90 -1.47 -3.01
C SER A 111 16.09 -2.44 -1.85
N ILE A 112 16.73 -3.57 -2.10
CA ILE A 112 17.14 -4.49 -1.03
C ILE A 112 18.16 -3.83 -0.07
N ASP A 113 18.97 -2.90 -0.57
CA ASP A 113 19.95 -2.20 0.26
C ASP A 113 19.29 -1.15 1.16
N ASP A 114 18.15 -0.58 0.76
CA ASP A 114 17.31 0.21 1.66
C ASP A 114 16.89 -0.65 2.86
N LEU A 115 16.36 -1.86 2.63
CA LEU A 115 15.96 -2.76 3.74
C LEU A 115 17.13 -3.16 4.64
N LYS A 116 18.31 -3.43 4.08
CA LYS A 116 19.54 -3.69 4.86
C LYS A 116 19.97 -2.49 5.70
N SER A 117 19.64 -1.28 5.25
CA SER A 117 19.92 -0.03 5.95
C SER A 117 18.82 0.37 6.95
N PHE A 118 17.90 -0.55 7.31
CA PHE A 118 16.85 -0.29 8.28
C PHE A 118 17.40 0.35 9.58
N ARG A 119 16.78 1.46 9.99
CA ARG A 119 17.13 2.25 11.19
C ARG A 119 18.55 2.85 11.20
N GLN A 120 19.27 2.81 10.06
CA GLN A 120 20.58 3.44 9.97
C GLN A 120 20.43 4.94 9.68
N LEU A 121 21.43 5.72 10.11
CA LEU A 121 21.44 7.17 9.93
C LEU A 121 21.42 7.52 8.43
N GLY A 122 20.47 8.36 8.03
CA GLY A 122 20.31 8.78 6.63
C GLY A 122 19.67 7.73 5.72
N SER A 123 19.25 6.57 6.25
CA SER A 123 18.50 5.58 5.47
C SER A 123 17.11 6.09 5.09
N ARG A 124 16.58 5.57 3.99
CA ARG A 124 15.19 5.81 3.56
C ARG A 124 14.18 4.99 4.37
N THR A 125 14.65 4.03 5.17
CA THR A 125 13.85 3.13 6.02
C THR A 125 14.05 3.42 7.51
N PRO A 126 13.55 4.58 8.01
CA PRO A 126 13.65 4.94 9.42
C PRO A 126 12.84 4.01 10.33
N GLY A 127 13.03 4.12 11.64
CA GLY A 127 12.42 3.21 12.63
C GLY A 127 10.89 3.21 12.67
N HIS A 128 10.26 4.30 12.21
CA HIS A 128 8.83 4.45 11.96
C HIS A 128 8.63 5.03 10.55
N PRO A 129 7.47 4.83 9.88
CA PRO A 129 7.23 5.41 8.57
C PRO A 129 7.25 6.94 8.63
N GLU A 130 7.97 7.57 7.71
CA GLU A 130 8.10 9.02 7.62
C GLU A 130 7.71 9.48 6.21
N PHE A 131 6.69 10.34 6.13
CA PHE A 131 6.24 10.95 4.87
C PHE A 131 7.38 11.76 4.24
N GLY A 132 7.56 11.60 2.93
CA GLY A 132 8.57 12.33 2.14
C GLY A 132 9.94 11.63 2.04
N HIS A 133 10.22 10.61 2.86
CA HIS A 133 11.46 9.82 2.75
C HIS A 133 11.36 8.66 1.76
N LEU A 134 10.20 8.02 1.69
CA LEU A 134 9.89 6.96 0.72
C LEU A 134 8.56 7.25 0.03
N PRO A 135 8.50 7.23 -1.32
CA PRO A 135 7.22 7.21 -2.01
C PRO A 135 6.42 5.97 -1.61
N GLY A 136 5.10 6.12 -1.46
CA GLY A 136 4.21 5.08 -0.92
C GLY A 136 4.04 5.12 0.60
N VAL A 137 4.80 5.95 1.34
CA VAL A 137 4.48 6.29 2.74
C VAL A 137 3.54 7.49 2.76
N GLU A 138 2.26 7.24 3.02
CA GLU A 138 1.20 8.26 2.95
C GLU A 138 1.28 9.32 4.06
N VAL A 139 1.71 8.93 5.26
CA VAL A 139 1.78 9.81 6.43
C VAL A 139 2.81 9.31 7.42
N THR A 140 3.44 10.24 8.15
CA THR A 140 4.33 9.89 9.26
C THR A 140 3.52 9.30 10.42
N THR A 141 3.92 8.12 10.89
CA THR A 141 3.31 7.47 12.07
C THR A 141 4.37 7.09 13.10
N GLY A 142 3.95 6.47 14.20
CA GLY A 142 4.82 6.15 15.36
C GLY A 142 4.14 6.51 16.66
N PRO A 143 3.73 7.79 16.85
CA PRO A 143 2.82 8.16 17.93
C PRO A 143 1.48 7.45 17.75
N LEU A 144 1.16 6.52 18.66
CA LEU A 144 -0.02 5.67 18.55
C LEU A 144 -1.31 6.50 18.46
N GLY A 145 -2.24 6.05 17.62
CA GLY A 145 -3.52 6.72 17.37
C GLY A 145 -3.49 7.80 16.28
N GLN A 146 -2.33 8.37 15.94
CA GLN A 146 -2.27 9.43 14.93
C GLN A 146 -2.59 8.91 13.52
N GLY A 147 -2.06 7.74 13.14
CA GLY A 147 -2.29 7.20 11.81
C GLY A 147 -3.77 6.94 11.50
N VAL A 148 -4.54 6.40 12.45
CA VAL A 148 -5.98 6.20 12.25
C VAL A 148 -6.73 7.54 12.12
N ALA A 149 -6.35 8.57 12.88
CA ALA A 149 -6.92 9.91 12.72
C ALA A 149 -6.59 10.52 11.34
N SER A 150 -5.37 10.34 10.86
CA SER A 150 -4.96 10.75 9.51
C SER A 150 -5.73 10.00 8.42
N ALA A 151 -5.93 8.69 8.57
CA ALA A 151 -6.72 7.88 7.64
C ALA A 151 -8.19 8.35 7.55
N VAL A 152 -8.79 8.73 8.69
CA VAL A 152 -10.13 9.36 8.70
C VAL A 152 -10.14 10.66 7.90
N GLY A 153 -9.13 11.52 8.07
CA GLY A 153 -8.99 12.74 7.28
C GLY A 153 -8.86 12.47 5.77
N MET A 154 -8.09 11.45 5.38
CA MET A 154 -7.94 11.03 3.99
C MET A 154 -9.27 10.52 3.40
N ALA A 155 -10.05 9.75 4.15
CA ALA A 155 -11.36 9.27 3.72
C ALA A 155 -12.39 10.42 3.57
N ILE A 156 -12.36 11.40 4.47
CA ILE A 156 -13.18 12.61 4.34
C ILE A 156 -12.79 13.38 3.06
N ALA A 157 -11.49 13.53 2.80
CA ALA A 157 -11.00 14.22 1.62
C ALA A 157 -11.47 13.53 0.31
N GLU A 158 -11.37 12.20 0.22
CA GLU A 158 -11.91 11.43 -0.91
C GLU A 158 -13.40 11.72 -1.08
N ARG A 159 -14.19 11.60 0.00
CA ARG A 159 -15.64 11.79 -0.06
C ARG A 159 -16.05 13.19 -0.53
N MET A 160 -15.28 14.21 -0.16
CA MET A 160 -15.51 15.62 -0.55
C MET A 160 -15.11 15.90 -1.99
N MET A 161 -14.12 15.19 -2.54
CA MET A 161 -13.66 15.34 -3.91
C MET A 161 -14.49 14.52 -4.91
N THR A 162 -15.13 13.44 -4.46
CA THR A 162 -16.00 12.61 -5.28
C THR A 162 -17.32 13.33 -5.60
N PRO A 163 -17.63 13.59 -6.89
CA PRO A 163 -18.86 14.29 -7.28
C PRO A 163 -20.12 13.59 -6.77
N ALA A 164 -21.13 14.35 -6.36
CA ALA A 164 -22.39 13.81 -5.84
C ALA A 164 -23.10 12.85 -6.81
N SER A 165 -22.87 13.00 -8.12
CA SER A 165 -23.41 12.13 -9.17
C SER A 165 -22.84 10.71 -9.18
N VAL A 166 -21.68 10.48 -8.56
CA VAL A 166 -21.03 9.16 -8.47
C VAL A 166 -21.54 8.38 -7.25
N THR A 167 -22.02 9.07 -6.21
CA THR A 167 -22.63 8.40 -5.06
C THR A 167 -24.12 8.23 -5.28
N GLY A 168 -24.53 7.03 -5.69
CA GLY A 168 -25.91 6.59 -5.94
C GLY A 168 -26.84 6.59 -4.72
N TRP A 169 -26.71 7.57 -3.82
CA TRP A 169 -27.57 7.79 -2.67
C TRP A 169 -28.53 8.99 -2.88
N SER A 170 -28.56 9.60 -4.07
CA SER A 170 -29.30 10.85 -4.32
C SER A 170 -30.60 10.71 -5.16
N THR A 171 -31.19 9.53 -5.33
CA THR A 171 -32.48 9.38 -6.05
C THR A 171 -33.68 9.05 -5.18
N ILE A 172 -33.61 9.23 -3.86
CA ILE A 172 -34.85 9.31 -3.06
C ILE A 172 -35.42 10.72 -3.23
N SER A 173 -36.16 10.92 -4.33
CA SER A 173 -37.06 12.06 -4.48
C SER A 173 -38.14 12.00 -3.39
N PRO A 174 -38.57 13.15 -2.82
CA PRO A 174 -39.69 13.19 -1.90
C PRO A 174 -40.98 12.85 -2.66
N MET A 175 -41.77 11.93 -2.10
CA MET A 175 -43.22 11.88 -2.31
C MET A 175 -43.90 12.71 -1.22
#